data_AF-A4CG02-F1
#
_entry.id   AF-A4CG02-F1
#
_cell.length_a   1.000
_cell.length_b   1.000
_cell.length_c   1.000
_cell.angle_alpha   90.00
_cell.angle_beta   90.00
_cell.angle_gamma   90.00
#
_symmetry.space_group_name_H-M   'P 1'
#
loop_
_entity.id
_entity.type
_entity.pdbx_description
1 polymer ?
#
loop_
_entity_poly.entity_id
_entity_poly.type
_entity_poly.pdbx_seq_one_letter_code
_entity_poly.pdbx_strand_id
1 'polypeptide(L)'
;ALMAGVPPFIGFYSKLFILQQVVSEGYVILAIIAVIFAVISAYYYLQIIKTMYFDDADKDIVVSAPIDLKVVLSINGALILIIGLMPSYWMNLSVSLF
;
A
#
# COMPACT_ATOMS: atom_id res chain seq x y z
N ALA A 1 -5.86 0.29 1.35
CA ALA A 1 -5.34 -0.96 1.95
C ALA A 1 -3.84 -1.17 1.66
N LEU A 2 -3.41 -1.17 0.38
CA LEU A 2 -1.99 -1.34 0.02
C LEU A 2 -1.06 -0.27 0.61
N MET A 3 -1.45 1.01 0.59
CA MET A 3 -0.64 2.11 1.13
C MET A 3 -0.66 2.18 2.68
N ALA A 4 -1.60 1.50 3.33
CA ALA A 4 -1.78 1.51 4.78
C ALA A 4 -0.76 0.60 5.51
N GLY A 5 -0.16 -0.35 4.81
CA GLY A 5 0.78 -1.30 5.42
C GLY A 5 0.14 -2.17 6.51
N VAL A 6 -1.11 -2.60 6.30
CA VAL A 6 -1.73 -3.61 7.16
C VAL A 6 -0.99 -4.95 6.92
N PRO A 7 -0.77 -5.81 7.94
CA PRO A 7 0.16 -6.94 7.88
C PRO A 7 0.12 -7.88 6.64
N PRO A 8 -1.01 -8.09 5.91
CA PRO A 8 -1.01 -8.89 4.68
C PRO A 8 -0.68 -8.12 3.38
N PHE A 9 -0.48 -6.80 3.40
CA PHE A 9 -0.29 -6.01 2.17
C PHE A 9 1.17 -5.61 1.93
N ILE A 10 1.59 -5.57 0.67
CA ILE A 10 2.98 -5.33 0.24
C ILE A 10 3.58 -4.02 0.78
N GLY A 11 2.76 -2.99 1.05
CA GLY A 11 3.23 -1.72 1.61
C GLY A 11 3.76 -1.82 3.06
N PHE A 12 3.42 -2.88 3.80
CA PHE A 12 4.03 -3.18 5.10
C PHE A 12 5.45 -3.71 4.94
N TYR A 13 5.64 -4.65 4.01
CA TYR A 13 6.95 -5.23 3.70
C TYR A 13 7.96 -4.19 3.20
N SER A 14 7.54 -3.26 2.35
CA SER A 14 8.42 -2.17 1.89
C SER A 14 8.88 -1.26 3.04
N LYS A 15 7.99 -0.92 3.99
CA LYS A 15 8.36 -0.12 5.17
C LYS A 15 9.27 -0.91 6.12
N LEU A 16 9.00 -2.19 6.34
CA LEU A 16 9.86 -3.05 7.16
C LEU A 16 11.27 -3.18 6.59
N PHE A 17 11.41 -3.35 5.27
CA PHE A 17 12.72 -3.47 4.63
C PHE A 17 13.55 -2.19 4.80
N ILE A 18 12.94 -1.01 4.61
CA ILE A 18 13.60 0.28 4.83
C ILE A 18 13.99 0.45 6.29
N LEU A 19 13.10 0.10 7.23
CA LEU A 19 13.40 0.17 8.67
C LEU A 19 14.54 -0.76 9.07
N GLN A 20 14.61 -1.98 8.51
CA GLN A 20 15.71 -2.90 8.76
C GLN A 20 17.05 -2.32 8.28
N GLN A 21 17.10 -1.72 7.09
CA GLN A 21 18.32 -1.11 6.56
C GLN A 21 18.77 0.10 7.40
N VAL A 22 17.82 0.96 7.79
CA VAL A 22 18.09 2.15 8.62
C VAL A 22 18.59 1.77 10.02
N VAL A 23 18.05 0.69 10.61
CA VAL A 23 18.51 0.18 11.91
C VAL A 23 19.88 -0.48 11.79
N SER A 24 20.16 -1.23 10.71
CA SER A 24 21.48 -1.84 10.51
C SER A 24 22.59 -0.82 10.31
N GLU A 25 22.28 0.37 9.78
CA GLU A 25 23.24 1.48 9.66
C GLU A 25 23.29 2.38 10.91
N GLY A 26 22.55 2.05 11.98
CA GLY A 26 22.60 2.78 13.27
C GLY A 26 21.77 4.06 13.32
N TYR A 27 20.95 4.36 12.30
CA TYR A 27 20.12 5.56 12.21
C TYR A 27 18.79 5.45 13.00
N VAL A 28 18.89 5.25 14.31
CA VAL A 28 17.73 4.98 15.19
C VAL A 28 16.67 6.10 15.18
N ILE A 29 17.10 7.38 15.11
CA ILE A 29 16.17 8.53 15.10
C ILE A 29 15.30 8.53 13.83
N LEU A 30 15.89 8.22 12.68
CA LEU A 30 15.16 8.13 11.40
C LEU A 30 14.16 6.98 11.42
N ALA A 31 14.52 5.84 12.03
CA ALA A 31 13.62 4.71 12.19
C ALA A 31 12.38 5.08 13.02
N ILE A 32 12.57 5.80 14.14
CA ILE A 32 11.46 6.25 15.00
C ILE A 32 10.51 7.18 14.22
N ILE A 33 11.05 8.17 13.50
CA ILE A 33 10.25 9.10 12.69
C ILE A 33 9.46 8.31 11.64
N ALA A 34 10.10 7.38 10.93
CA ALA A 34 9.45 6.56 9.91
C ALA A 34 8.31 5.70 10.47
N VAL A 35 8.47 5.14 11.68
CA VAL A 35 7.41 4.40 12.37
C VAL A 35 6.22 5.30 12.73
N ILE A 36 6.47 6.50 13.25
CA ILE A 36 5.39 7.46 13.59
C ILE A 36 4.58 7.81 12.34
N PHE A 37 5.24 8.18 11.24
CA PHE A 37 4.55 8.45 9.98
C PHE A 37 3.78 7.23 9.46
N ALA A 38 4.32 6.02 9.64
CA ALA A 38 3.61 4.80 9.27
C ALA A 38 2.32 4.61 10.08
N VAL A 39 2.35 4.81 11.41
CA VAL A 39 1.16 4.72 12.27
C VAL A 39 0.11 5.76 11.90
N ILE A 40 0.52 7.01 11.67
CA ILE A 40 -0.38 8.09 11.24
C ILE A 40 -1.07 7.70 9.92
N SER A 41 -0.30 7.21 8.94
CA SER A 41 -0.85 6.79 7.65
C SER A 41 -1.84 5.62 7.78
N ALA A 42 -1.57 4.67 8.69
CA ALA A 42 -2.45 3.53 8.94
C ALA A 42 -3.78 3.97 9.56
N TYR A 43 -3.74 4.91 10.52
CA TYR A 43 -4.95 5.47 11.14
C TYR A 43 -5.88 6.12 10.09
N TYR A 44 -5.36 7.02 9.25
CA TYR A 44 -6.16 7.67 8.21
C TYR A 44 -6.78 6.66 7.24
N TYR A 45 -6.03 5.63 6.85
CA TYR A 45 -6.53 4.61 5.95
C TYR A 45 -7.64 3.76 6.56
N LEU A 46 -7.50 3.36 7.83
CA LEU A 46 -8.52 2.58 8.53
C LEU A 46 -9.80 3.40 8.73
N GLN A 47 -9.69 4.69 9.00
CA GLN A 47 -10.85 5.58 9.09
C GLN A 47 -11.62 5.65 7.76
N ILE A 48 -10.92 5.75 6.62
CA ILE A 48 -11.55 5.75 5.29
C ILE A 48 -12.26 4.42 5.02
N ILE A 49 -11.59 3.28 5.29
CA ILE A 49 -12.19 1.96 5.09
C ILE A 49 -13.42 1.78 5.97
N LYS A 50 -13.34 2.25 7.24
CA LYS A 50 -14.47 2.24 8.16
C LYS A 50 -15.66 2.99 7.57
N THR A 51 -15.45 4.22 7.11
CA THR A 51 -16.52 5.02 6.51
C THR A 51 -17.05 4.42 5.21
N MET A 52 -16.23 3.73 4.43
CA MET A 52 -16.70 3.06 3.20
C MET A 52 -17.57 1.82 3.45
N TYR A 53 -17.34 1.08 4.53
CA TYR A 53 -18.01 -0.21 4.78
C TYR A 53 -19.04 -0.19 5.90
N PHE A 54 -18.91 0.72 6.86
CA PHE A 54 -19.72 0.74 8.09
C PHE A 54 -20.57 1.98 8.27
N ASP A 55 -20.36 3.05 7.48
CA ASP A 55 -21.29 4.18 7.47
C ASP A 55 -22.38 3.92 6.41
N ASP A 56 -23.63 4.20 6.77
CA ASP A 56 -24.78 4.04 5.88
C ASP A 56 -24.69 5.04 4.72
N ALA A 57 -25.01 4.58 3.50
CA ALA A 57 -25.02 5.44 2.34
C ALA A 57 -26.21 6.42 2.43
N ASP A 58 -25.94 7.69 2.71
CA ASP A 58 -26.98 8.74 2.77
C ASP A 58 -27.75 8.91 1.45
N LYS A 59 -27.22 8.41 0.33
CA LYS A 59 -27.85 8.43 -1.00
C LYS A 59 -27.40 7.22 -1.82
N ASP A 60 -28.36 6.52 -2.44
CA ASP A 60 -28.11 5.55 -3.52
C ASP A 60 -27.62 6.30 -4.79
N ILE A 61 -26.38 6.76 -4.77
CA ILE A 61 -25.73 7.33 -5.94
C ILE A 61 -25.32 6.16 -6.82
N VAL A 62 -26.10 5.89 -7.87
CA VAL A 62 -25.74 4.90 -8.88
C VAL A 62 -24.56 5.45 -9.69
N VAL A 63 -23.34 5.17 -9.26
CA VAL A 63 -22.11 5.56 -9.97
C VAL A 63 -21.98 4.66 -11.20
N SER A 64 -22.52 5.12 -12.34
CA SER A 64 -22.28 4.48 -13.63
C SER A 64 -20.89 4.83 -14.13
N ALA A 65 -19.92 3.97 -13.85
CA ALA A 65 -18.56 4.12 -14.38
C ALA A 65 -18.50 3.73 -15.86
N PRO A 66 -17.98 4.58 -16.76
CA PRO A 66 -17.76 4.24 -18.16
C PRO A 66 -16.79 3.05 -18.30
N ILE A 67 -16.91 2.31 -19.41
CA ILE A 67 -16.18 1.06 -19.62
C ILE A 67 -14.66 1.25 -19.56
N ASP A 68 -14.17 2.37 -20.08
CA ASP A 68 -12.75 2.73 -20.08
C ASP A 68 -12.20 2.82 -18.66
N LEU A 69 -12.99 3.40 -17.75
CA LEU A 69 -12.62 3.59 -16.35
C LEU A 69 -12.58 2.24 -15.62
N LYS A 70 -13.52 1.33 -15.92
CA LYS A 70 -13.53 -0.05 -15.39
C LYS A 70 -12.32 -0.85 -15.87
N VAL A 71 -11.99 -0.76 -17.16
CA VAL A 71 -10.84 -1.46 -17.74
C VAL A 71 -9.54 -0.95 -17.13
N VAL A 72 -9.36 0.37 -17.05
CA VAL A 72 -8.15 0.98 -16.47
C VAL A 72 -7.99 0.63 -14.98
N LEU A 73 -9.07 0.66 -14.19
CA LEU A 73 -9.04 0.25 -12.79
C LEU A 73 -8.72 -1.24 -12.62
N SER A 74 -9.30 -2.09 -13.46
CA SER A 74 -9.08 -3.54 -13.41
C SER A 74 -7.64 -3.90 -13.76
N ILE A 75 -7.07 -3.28 -14.80
CA ILE A 75 -5.67 -3.47 -15.19
C ILE A 75 -4.74 -2.98 -14.08
N ASN A 76 -4.99 -1.79 -13.52
CA ASN A 76 -4.18 -1.28 -12.40
C ASN A 76 -4.25 -2.20 -11.18
N GLY A 77 -5.45 -2.67 -10.81
CA GLY A 77 -5.63 -3.61 -9.71
C GLY A 77 -4.86 -4.93 -9.94
N ALA A 78 -4.93 -5.47 -11.14
CA ALA A 78 -4.20 -6.69 -11.52
C ALA A 78 -2.68 -6.48 -11.46
N LEU A 79 -2.16 -5.37 -12.01
CA LEU A 79 -0.73 -5.05 -11.96
C LEU A 79 -0.24 -4.92 -10.52
N ILE A 80 -1.00 -4.23 -9.66
CA ILE A 80 -0.68 -4.08 -8.24
C ILE A 80 -0.62 -5.44 -7.54
N LEU A 81 -1.52 -6.38 -7.87
CA LEU A 81 -1.49 -7.73 -7.32
C LEU A 81 -0.30 -8.55 -7.83
N ILE A 82 0.02 -8.47 -9.11
CA ILE A 82 1.16 -9.20 -9.72
C ILE A 82 2.48 -8.72 -9.11
N ILE A 83 2.68 -7.41 -9.02
CA ILE A 83 3.86 -6.81 -8.36
C ILE A 83 3.84 -7.15 -6.86
N GLY A 84 2.65 -7.11 -6.26
CA GLY A 84 2.32 -7.47 -4.88
C GLY A 84 2.78 -8.86 -4.43
N LEU A 85 2.53 -9.86 -5.27
CA LEU A 85 2.73 -11.27 -4.92
C LEU A 85 4.14 -11.78 -5.22
N MET A 86 4.86 -11.14 -6.15
CA MET A 86 6.19 -11.59 -6.57
C MET A 86 7.27 -10.50 -6.46
N PRO A 87 7.46 -9.85 -5.28
CA PRO A 87 8.43 -8.77 -5.12
C PRO A 87 9.87 -9.22 -5.40
N SER A 88 10.21 -10.48 -5.12
CA SER A 88 11.53 -11.08 -5.34
C SER A 88 11.92 -11.19 -6.82
N TYR A 89 10.95 -11.39 -7.73
CA TYR A 89 11.23 -11.43 -9.17
C TYR A 89 11.68 -10.05 -9.69
N TRP A 90 10.97 -8.99 -9.29
CA TRP A 90 11.27 -7.61 -9.68
C TRP A 90 12.59 -7.09 -9.09
N MET A 91 12.92 -7.51 -7.86
CA MET A 91 14.19 -7.17 -7.22
C MET A 91 15.38 -7.78 -7.98
N ASN A 92 15.29 -9.06 -8.35
CA ASN A 92 16.36 -9.73 -9.10
C ASN A 92 16.55 -9.15 -10.51
N LEU A 93 15.46 -8.80 -11.19
CA LEU A 93 15.53 -8.15 -12.51
C LEU A 93 16.28 -6.82 -12.42
N SER A 94 15.96 -5.99 -11.42
CA SER A 94 16.65 -4.71 -11.19
C SER A 94 18.14 -4.91 -10.93
N VAL A 95 18.53 -5.89 -10.12
CA VAL A 95 19.95 -6.18 -9.81
C VAL A 95 20.70 -6.75 -11.02
N SER A 96 20.03 -7.44 -11.94
CA SER A 96 20.68 -8.00 -13.15
C SER A 96 20.90 -6.99 -14.29
N LEU A 97 20.20 -5.85 -14.24
CA LEU A 97 20.24 -4.80 -15.28
C LEU A 97 21.25 -3.68 -14.96
N PHE A 98 21.75 -3.60 -13.72
CA PHE A 98 22.78 -2.68 -13.26
C PHE A 98 24.07 -3.45 -12.93
#